data_AF-M1AT62-F1
#
_entry.id   AF-M1AT62-F1
#
_cell.length_a   1.000
_cell.length_b   1.000
_cell.length_c   1.000
_cell.angle_alpha   90.00
_cell.angle_beta   90.00
_cell.angle_gamma   90.00
#
_symmetry.space_group_name_H-M   'P 1'
#
loop_
_entity.id
_entity.type
_entity.pdbx_description
1 polymer ?
#
loop_
_entity_poly.entity_id
_entity_poly.type
_entity_poly.pdbx_seq_one_letter_code
_entity_poly.pdbx_strand_id
1 'polypeptide(L)'
;MDELQTILTEAFGDSSDSEGEEEEQLLHAYSAENQVNGKALTGSVFGETHNWERISEIDGLWLCKDFLSPDQQSKLLSSIQQEGWFAESSSNQAMRFGDLPGWAVELSRSIHEVILFGSYAAELENCEKGKEACIFPQDLLWREPLFDQLIANKYQPGYLSTC
;
A
#
# COMPACT_ATOMS: atom_id res chain seq x y z
N MET A 1 15.62 19.56 -35.15
CA MET A 1 14.78 18.59 -34.43
C MET A 1 15.56 17.32 -34.10
N ASP A 2 16.68 17.06 -34.78
CA ASP A 2 17.46 15.82 -34.63
C ASP A 2 18.38 15.79 -33.41
N GLU A 3 18.87 16.96 -32.96
CA GLU A 3 19.85 17.06 -31.87
C GLU A 3 19.29 16.62 -30.50
N LEU A 4 17.98 16.86 -30.27
CA LEU A 4 17.29 16.43 -29.06
C LEU A 4 17.10 14.91 -29.02
N GLN A 5 16.86 14.31 -30.18
CA GLN A 5 16.66 12.87 -30.29
C GLN A 5 17.98 12.13 -30.01
N THR A 6 19.11 12.66 -30.49
CA THR A 6 20.44 12.10 -30.20
C THR A 6 20.79 12.13 -28.72
N ILE A 7 20.49 13.23 -28.02
CA ILE A 7 20.74 13.37 -26.57
C ILE A 7 19.93 12.35 -25.77
N LEU A 8 18.68 12.11 -26.16
CA LEU A 8 17.82 11.14 -25.48
C LEU A 8 18.29 9.70 -25.73
N THR A 9 18.70 9.35 -26.95
CA THR A 9 19.22 8.01 -27.25
C THR A 9 20.57 7.74 -26.56
N GLU A 10 21.45 8.75 -26.46
CA GLU A 10 22.74 8.62 -25.77
C GLU A 10 22.58 8.47 -24.25
N ALA A 11 21.59 9.13 -23.66
CA ALA A 11 21.32 9.06 -22.23
C ALA A 11 20.57 7.79 -21.79
N PHE A 12 19.70 7.25 -22.64
CA PHE A 12 18.75 6.19 -22.25
C PHE A 12 18.89 4.88 -23.04
N GLY A 13 19.74 4.84 -24.08
CA GLY A 13 19.91 3.68 -24.95
C GLY A 13 18.73 3.46 -25.91
N ASP A 14 18.93 2.63 -26.94
CA ASP A 14 17.86 2.26 -27.87
C ASP A 14 16.87 1.30 -27.20
N SER A 15 15.58 1.65 -27.27
CA SER A 15 14.49 0.79 -26.84
C SER A 15 14.42 -0.45 -27.72
N SER A 16 14.73 -1.61 -27.16
CA SER A 16 14.62 -2.89 -27.84
C SER A 16 13.16 -3.36 -27.84
N ASP A 17 12.55 -3.46 -29.01
CA ASP A 17 11.31 -4.22 -29.20
C ASP A 17 11.61 -5.71 -28.94
N SER A 18 10.96 -6.29 -27.93
CA SER A 18 11.01 -7.72 -27.63
C SER A 18 9.60 -8.28 -27.74
N GLU A 19 9.32 -8.97 -28.84
CA GLU A 19 8.13 -9.81 -29.00
C GLU A 19 8.24 -11.04 -28.10
N GLY A 20 7.21 -11.30 -27.31
CA GLY A 20 7.13 -12.45 -26.41
C GLY A 20 5.68 -12.71 -26.00
N GLU A 21 4.94 -13.36 -26.89
CA GLU A 21 3.66 -14.00 -26.59
C GLU A 21 3.92 -15.22 -25.68
N GLU A 22 3.29 -15.30 -24.49
CA GLU A 22 2.90 -16.53 -23.74
C GLU A 22 2.65 -16.23 -22.24
N GLU A 23 1.58 -15.51 -21.87
CA GLU A 23 1.27 -15.22 -20.44
C GLU A 23 -0.17 -15.55 -19.98
N GLU A 24 -1.03 -16.08 -20.86
CA GLU A 24 -2.43 -16.41 -20.49
C GLU A 24 -2.59 -17.64 -19.56
N GLN A 25 -1.53 -18.41 -19.29
CA GLN A 25 -1.65 -19.68 -18.55
C GLN A 25 -1.33 -19.60 -17.04
N LEU A 26 -0.68 -18.53 -16.57
CA LEU A 26 -0.30 -18.40 -15.15
C LEU A 26 -1.46 -17.95 -14.25
N LEU A 27 -2.38 -17.12 -14.74
CA LEU A 27 -3.53 -16.61 -13.96
C LEU A 27 -4.54 -17.70 -13.60
N HIS A 28 -4.66 -18.74 -14.42
CA HIS A 28 -5.68 -19.78 -14.22
C HIS A 28 -5.26 -20.87 -13.21
N ALA A 29 -3.96 -21.01 -12.94
CA ALA A 29 -3.44 -22.03 -12.01
C ALA A 29 -3.61 -21.63 -10.53
N TYR A 30 -3.42 -20.35 -10.19
CA TYR A 30 -3.52 -19.88 -8.80
C TYR A 30 -4.95 -19.75 -8.27
N SER A 31 -5.95 -19.74 -9.17
CA SER A 31 -7.37 -19.75 -8.78
C SER A 31 -7.88 -21.12 -8.33
N ALA A 32 -7.15 -22.20 -8.59
CA ALA A 32 -7.63 -23.57 -8.36
C ALA A 32 -7.27 -24.15 -6.97
N GLU A 33 -6.30 -23.60 -6.25
CA GLU A 33 -5.77 -24.26 -5.04
C GLU A 33 -6.47 -23.90 -3.72
N ASN A 34 -7.41 -22.95 -3.70
CA ASN A 34 -8.11 -22.54 -2.47
C ASN A 34 -9.47 -23.22 -2.25
N GLN A 35 -9.66 -24.45 -2.73
CA GLN A 35 -10.84 -25.26 -2.42
C GLN A 35 -10.53 -26.38 -1.42
N VAL A 36 -10.85 -26.12 -0.14
CA VAL A 36 -11.15 -27.18 0.83
C VAL A 36 -12.64 -27.08 1.19
N ASN A 37 -13.38 -28.16 0.92
CA ASN A 37 -14.79 -28.36 1.27
C ASN A 37 -15.88 -27.55 0.54
N GLY A 38 -15.67 -27.12 -0.71
CA GLY A 38 -16.77 -26.68 -1.58
C GLY A 38 -17.52 -25.43 -1.11
N LYS A 39 -16.94 -24.68 -0.16
CA LYS A 39 -17.38 -23.34 0.20
C LYS A 39 -16.38 -22.38 -0.42
N ALA A 40 -16.81 -21.64 -1.44
CA ALA A 40 -16.06 -20.49 -1.91
C ALA A 40 -15.76 -19.60 -0.69
N LEU A 41 -14.51 -19.16 -0.54
CA LEU A 41 -14.12 -18.16 0.44
C LEU A 41 -14.70 -16.80 0.01
N THR A 42 -16.03 -16.70 -0.08
CA THR A 42 -16.76 -15.43 -0.22
C THR A 42 -16.89 -14.72 1.12
N GLY A 43 -16.24 -15.22 2.17
CA GLY A 43 -15.94 -14.48 3.37
C GLY A 43 -14.54 -13.92 3.24
N SER A 44 -14.40 -12.73 2.66
CA SER A 44 -13.28 -11.87 3.03
C SER A 44 -13.29 -11.79 4.56
N VAL A 45 -12.16 -12.08 5.20
CA VAL A 45 -11.99 -11.94 6.66
C VAL A 45 -12.19 -10.47 7.10
N PHE A 46 -12.21 -9.55 6.14
CA PHE A 46 -12.39 -8.12 6.30
C PHE A 46 -13.73 -7.69 5.69
N GLY A 47 -14.42 -6.76 6.34
CA GLY A 47 -15.75 -6.25 5.96
C GLY A 47 -15.83 -5.64 4.56
N GLU A 48 -16.85 -4.80 4.36
CA GLU A 48 -17.13 -4.09 3.09
C GLU A 48 -15.86 -3.67 2.35
N THR A 49 -15.83 -3.89 1.02
CA THR A 49 -14.69 -3.57 0.15
C THR A 49 -14.10 -2.22 0.50
N HIS A 50 -12.85 -2.22 0.96
CA HIS A 50 -12.12 -0.98 1.25
C HIS A 50 -12.04 -0.12 -0.01
N ASN A 51 -12.81 0.95 -0.03
CA ASN A 51 -12.90 1.84 -1.18
C ASN A 51 -11.80 2.89 -1.09
N TRP A 52 -10.89 2.87 -2.07
CA TRP A 52 -9.91 3.93 -2.26
C TRP A 52 -10.51 5.02 -3.14
N GLU A 53 -10.56 6.24 -2.62
CA GLU A 53 -11.02 7.43 -3.32
C GLU A 53 -9.81 8.24 -3.79
N ARG A 54 -9.65 8.42 -5.10
CA ARG A 54 -8.64 9.35 -5.64
C ARG A 54 -9.08 10.79 -5.41
N ILE A 55 -8.18 11.62 -4.91
CA ILE A 55 -8.38 13.07 -4.87
C ILE A 55 -7.91 13.64 -6.21
N SER A 56 -8.86 14.01 -7.06
CA SER A 56 -8.60 14.38 -8.47
C SER A 56 -7.66 15.58 -8.64
N GLU A 57 -7.59 16.45 -7.65
CA GLU A 57 -6.83 17.68 -7.63
C GLU A 57 -5.34 17.47 -7.29
N ILE A 58 -4.99 16.31 -6.73
CA ILE A 58 -3.64 16.00 -6.27
C ILE A 58 -3.24 14.61 -6.76
N ASP A 59 -2.34 14.57 -7.74
CA ASP A 59 -1.83 13.31 -8.26
C ASP A 59 -1.13 12.48 -7.18
N GLY A 60 -1.47 11.18 -7.15
CA GLY A 60 -0.95 10.24 -6.16
C GLY A 60 -1.61 10.32 -4.78
N LEU A 61 -2.58 11.21 -4.56
CA LEU A 61 -3.32 11.26 -3.30
C LEU A 61 -4.57 10.38 -3.34
N TRP A 62 -4.62 9.43 -2.41
CA TRP A 62 -5.72 8.49 -2.25
C TRP A 62 -6.19 8.45 -0.80
N LEU A 63 -7.49 8.28 -0.60
CA LEU A 63 -8.13 8.19 0.70
C LEU A 63 -8.90 6.88 0.83
N CYS A 64 -8.55 6.07 1.82
CA CYS A 64 -9.39 4.95 2.25
C CYS A 64 -10.06 5.30 3.57
N LYS A 65 -11.39 5.51 3.54
CA LYS A 65 -12.17 5.75 4.75
C LYS A 65 -12.45 4.43 5.47
N ASP A 66 -12.60 4.51 6.78
CA ASP A 66 -13.01 3.40 7.63
C ASP A 66 -12.12 2.14 7.45
N PHE A 67 -10.84 2.35 7.13
CA PHE A 67 -9.90 1.27 6.85
C PHE A 67 -9.75 0.29 8.02
N LEU A 68 -9.69 0.82 9.24
CA LEU A 68 -9.70 0.04 10.47
C LEU A 68 -11.09 0.10 11.12
N SER A 69 -11.64 -1.05 11.46
CA SER A 69 -12.84 -1.13 12.29
C SER A 69 -12.59 -0.55 13.69
N PRO A 70 -13.64 -0.16 14.45
CA PRO A 70 -13.47 0.33 15.82
C PRO A 70 -12.71 -0.64 16.74
N ASP A 71 -12.90 -1.95 16.56
CA ASP A 71 -12.18 -2.98 17.32
C ASP A 71 -10.69 -3.03 16.93
N GLN A 72 -10.37 -2.92 15.64
CA GLN A 72 -8.99 -2.86 15.15
C GLN A 72 -8.29 -1.59 15.64
N GLN A 73 -8.97 -0.45 15.61
CA GLN A 73 -8.46 0.82 16.16
C GLN A 73 -8.16 0.67 17.67
N SER A 74 -9.09 0.08 18.42
CA SER A 74 -8.91 -0.15 19.87
C SER A 74 -7.73 -1.09 20.16
N LYS A 75 -7.59 -2.19 19.40
CA LYS A 75 -6.46 -3.13 19.51
C LYS A 75 -5.13 -2.45 19.19
N LEU A 76 -5.08 -1.63 18.13
CA LEU A 76 -3.88 -0.88 17.73
C LEU A 76 -3.46 0.09 18.84
N LEU A 77 -4.40 0.89 19.35
CA LEU A 77 -4.13 1.83 20.44
C LEU A 77 -3.64 1.11 21.71
N SER A 78 -4.26 -0.01 22.08
CA SER A 78 -3.82 -0.81 23.22
C SER A 78 -2.41 -1.36 23.03
N SER A 79 -2.05 -1.77 21.80
CA SER A 79 -0.70 -2.28 21.49
C SER A 79 0.36 -1.18 21.60
N ILE A 80 0.07 0.01 21.07
CA ILE A 80 0.95 1.18 21.17
C ILE A 80 1.15 1.60 22.64
N GLN A 81 0.07 1.58 23.44
CA GLN A 81 0.13 1.87 24.87
C GLN A 81 0.94 0.83 25.65
N GLN A 82 0.76 -0.46 25.34
CA GLN A 82 1.48 -1.55 25.99
C GLN A 82 2.99 -1.49 25.73
N GLU A 83 3.40 -1.07 24.53
CA GLU A 83 4.81 -0.84 24.21
C GLU A 83 5.37 0.48 24.78
N GLY A 84 4.54 1.32 25.38
CA GLY A 84 4.99 2.52 26.09
C GLY A 84 5.49 3.66 25.19
N TRP A 85 5.11 3.69 23.91
CA TRP A 85 5.61 4.67 22.92
C TRP A 85 5.42 6.13 23.36
N PHE A 86 4.37 6.40 24.13
CA PHE A 86 4.03 7.74 24.66
C PHE A 86 3.83 7.72 26.18
N ALA A 87 4.64 6.92 26.91
CA ALA A 87 4.55 6.81 28.36
C ALA A 87 4.81 8.15 29.08
N GLU A 88 5.73 8.96 28.54
CA GLU A 88 5.97 10.32 29.01
C GLU A 88 4.94 11.28 28.41
N SER A 89 4.37 12.14 29.26
CA SER A 89 3.37 13.12 28.84
C SER A 89 3.93 14.17 27.86
N SER A 90 5.24 14.40 27.88
CA SER A 90 5.98 15.28 26.95
C SER A 90 6.30 14.62 25.61
N SER A 91 6.18 13.30 25.47
CA SER A 91 6.47 12.61 24.21
C SER A 91 5.31 12.81 23.23
N ASN A 92 5.61 13.46 22.09
CA ASN A 92 4.70 13.66 20.98
C ASN A 92 5.11 12.87 19.72
N GLN A 93 6.28 12.22 19.74
CA GLN A 93 6.80 11.47 18.61
C GLN A 93 7.61 10.25 19.08
N ALA A 94 7.46 9.15 18.38
CA ALA A 94 8.27 7.95 18.54
C ALA A 94 8.63 7.39 17.15
N MET A 95 9.85 6.88 17.00
CA MET A 95 10.39 6.40 15.72
C MET A 95 10.94 4.99 15.89
N ARG A 96 10.80 4.17 14.84
CA ARG A 96 11.37 2.84 14.77
C ARG A 96 11.82 2.53 13.34
N PHE A 97 13.02 1.96 13.23
CA PHE A 97 13.67 1.64 11.95
C PHE A 97 14.11 0.17 11.95
N GLY A 98 14.06 -0.47 10.79
CA GLY A 98 14.32 -1.90 10.64
C GLY A 98 13.15 -2.72 11.18
N ASP A 99 13.38 -3.42 12.29
CA ASP A 99 12.42 -4.36 12.87
C ASP A 99 11.24 -3.63 13.51
N LEU A 100 10.14 -3.53 12.76
CA LEU A 100 8.89 -2.92 13.19
C LEU A 100 8.14 -3.81 14.22
N PRO A 101 7.34 -3.22 15.12
CA PRO A 101 6.55 -3.98 16.08
C PRO A 101 5.46 -4.80 15.37
N GLY A 102 5.00 -5.87 16.01
CA GLY A 102 4.05 -6.81 15.40
C GLY A 102 2.77 -6.16 14.90
N TRP A 103 2.22 -5.19 15.66
CA TRP A 103 1.03 -4.44 15.24
C TRP A 103 1.27 -3.59 13.99
N ALA A 104 2.48 -3.07 13.77
CA ALA A 104 2.81 -2.28 12.58
C ALA A 104 3.00 -3.19 11.36
N VAL A 105 3.59 -4.37 11.56
CA VAL A 105 3.69 -5.41 10.52
C VAL A 105 2.29 -5.90 10.12
N GLU A 106 1.40 -6.13 11.09
CA GLU A 106 -0.02 -6.46 10.83
C GLU A 106 -0.72 -5.37 10.02
N LEU A 107 -0.59 -4.10 10.43
CA LEU A 107 -1.16 -2.97 9.71
C LEU A 107 -0.63 -2.85 8.27
N SER A 108 0.69 -3.00 8.10
CA SER A 108 1.35 -2.98 6.80
C SER A 108 0.83 -4.08 5.88
N ARG A 109 0.66 -5.31 6.41
CA ARG A 109 0.10 -6.43 5.66
C ARG A 109 -1.34 -6.15 5.22
N SER A 110 -2.18 -5.62 6.11
CA SER A 110 -3.56 -5.27 5.74
C SER A 110 -3.62 -4.22 4.63
N ILE A 111 -2.72 -3.22 4.65
CA ILE A 111 -2.61 -2.22 3.57
C ILE A 111 -2.23 -2.91 2.25
N HIS A 112 -1.23 -3.79 2.30
CA HIS A 112 -0.75 -4.52 1.12
C HIS A 112 -1.84 -5.38 0.48
N GLU A 113 -2.52 -6.19 1.30
CA GLU A 113 -3.59 -7.09 0.87
C GLU A 113 -4.74 -6.32 0.22
N VAL A 114 -5.14 -5.19 0.81
CA VAL A 114 -6.24 -4.38 0.27
C VAL A 114 -5.85 -3.71 -1.06
N ILE A 115 -4.59 -3.30 -1.23
CA ILE A 115 -4.13 -2.73 -2.50
C ILE A 115 -4.09 -3.82 -3.59
N LEU A 116 -3.58 -5.03 -3.28
CA LEU A 116 -3.44 -6.10 -4.26
C LEU A 116 -4.76 -6.80 -4.62
N PHE A 117 -5.69 -6.93 -3.66
CA PHE A 117 -6.90 -7.76 -3.80
C PHE A 117 -8.21 -6.96 -3.70
N GLY A 118 -8.14 -5.66 -3.45
CA GLY A 118 -9.32 -4.79 -3.37
C GLY A 118 -9.87 -4.38 -4.73
N SER A 119 -10.87 -3.49 -4.73
CA SER A 119 -11.43 -2.90 -5.96
C SER A 119 -10.37 -2.19 -6.83
N TYR A 120 -9.25 -1.82 -6.22
CA TYR A 120 -8.08 -1.23 -6.85
C TYR A 120 -7.26 -2.22 -7.71
N ALA A 121 -7.39 -3.53 -7.51
CA ALA A 121 -6.64 -4.52 -8.29
C ALA A 121 -6.87 -4.38 -9.80
N ALA A 122 -8.08 -3.98 -10.22
CA ALA A 122 -8.40 -3.71 -11.62
C ALA A 122 -7.70 -2.45 -12.17
N GLU A 123 -7.38 -1.47 -11.32
CA GLU A 123 -6.64 -0.26 -11.69
C GLU A 123 -5.12 -0.50 -11.70
N LEU A 124 -4.63 -1.56 -11.05
CA LEU A 124 -3.21 -1.93 -11.03
C LEU A 124 -2.69 -2.30 -12.44
N GLU A 125 -3.53 -2.89 -13.30
CA GLU A 125 -3.18 -3.17 -14.71
C GLU A 125 -3.02 -1.88 -15.55
N ASN A 126 -3.75 -0.81 -15.22
CA ASN A 126 -3.59 0.49 -15.91
C ASN A 126 -2.31 1.20 -15.45
N CYS A 127 -1.98 0.99 -14.19
CA CYS A 127 -0.72 1.38 -13.56
C CYS A 127 0.50 0.74 -14.22
N GLU A 128 0.45 -0.57 -14.49
CA GLU A 128 1.50 -1.30 -15.24
C GLU A 128 1.78 -0.71 -16.61
N LYS A 129 0.75 -0.20 -17.29
CA LYS A 129 0.86 0.41 -18.61
C LYS A 129 1.32 1.87 -18.57
N GLY A 130 1.67 2.39 -17.38
CA GLY A 130 2.11 3.78 -17.18
C GLY A 130 1.04 4.82 -17.46
N LYS A 131 -0.25 4.42 -17.46
CA LYS A 131 -1.36 5.29 -17.90
C LYS A 131 -2.03 6.04 -16.76
N GLU A 132 -1.92 5.56 -15.53
CA GLU A 132 -2.62 6.12 -14.37
C GLU A 132 -1.73 6.19 -13.11
N ALA A 133 -2.07 7.10 -12.20
CA ALA A 133 -1.37 7.26 -10.94
C ALA A 133 -1.66 6.08 -10.00
N CYS A 134 -0.62 5.47 -9.44
CA CYS A 134 -0.78 4.32 -8.57
C CYS A 134 -0.84 4.68 -7.09
N ILE A 135 -1.54 3.88 -6.28
CA ILE A 135 -1.52 4.05 -4.81
C ILE A 135 -0.10 3.82 -4.29
N PHE A 136 0.55 2.73 -4.74
CA PHE A 136 1.98 2.50 -4.52
C PHE A 136 2.72 2.28 -5.84
N PRO A 137 3.98 2.72 -5.93
CA PRO A 137 4.89 2.27 -6.97
C PRO A 137 5.05 0.75 -6.92
N GLN A 138 5.23 0.11 -8.09
CA GLN A 138 5.39 -1.34 -8.18
C GLN A 138 6.56 -1.86 -7.36
N ASP A 139 7.69 -1.17 -7.41
CA ASP A 139 8.89 -1.54 -6.63
C ASP A 139 8.61 -1.61 -5.12
N LEU A 140 7.64 -0.82 -4.63
CA LEU A 140 7.25 -0.83 -3.23
C LEU A 140 6.35 -2.02 -2.90
N LEU A 141 5.43 -2.40 -3.79
CA LEU A 141 4.51 -3.53 -3.59
C LEU A 141 5.26 -4.86 -3.43
N TRP A 142 6.38 -5.02 -4.14
CA TRP A 142 7.18 -6.25 -4.09
C TRP A 142 8.27 -6.24 -3.01
N ARG A 143 8.35 -5.18 -2.19
CA ARG A 143 9.36 -5.07 -1.14
C ARG A 143 8.99 -5.91 0.09
N GLU A 144 9.99 -6.55 0.69
CA GLU A 144 9.84 -7.21 1.98
C GLU A 144 10.88 -6.69 3.00
N PRO A 145 10.45 -6.09 4.14
CA PRO A 145 9.06 -5.73 4.47
C PRO A 145 8.56 -4.54 3.64
N LEU A 146 7.24 -4.46 3.44
CA LEU A 146 6.61 -3.34 2.70
C LEU A 146 7.00 -1.98 3.31
N PHE A 147 7.00 -1.89 4.65
CA PHE A 147 7.57 -0.77 5.40
C PHE A 147 8.62 -1.26 6.38
N ASP A 148 9.74 -0.54 6.45
CA ASP A 148 10.90 -0.77 7.32
C ASP A 148 11.15 0.41 8.26
N GLN A 149 10.33 1.46 8.18
CA GLN A 149 10.45 2.66 9.00
C GLN A 149 9.06 3.12 9.44
N LEU A 150 8.94 3.55 10.69
CA LEU A 150 7.70 4.00 11.29
C LEU A 150 7.96 5.20 12.18
N ILE A 151 7.17 6.25 11.98
CA ILE A 151 7.11 7.43 12.85
C ILE A 151 5.68 7.55 13.34
N ALA A 152 5.47 7.42 14.65
CA ALA A 152 4.18 7.67 15.28
C ALA A 152 4.20 9.05 15.93
N ASN A 153 3.20 9.87 15.62
CA ASN A 153 3.03 11.20 16.20
C ASN A 153 1.75 11.24 17.03
N LYS A 154 1.81 11.90 18.18
CA LYS A 154 0.67 12.16 19.08
C LYS A 154 0.38 13.65 19.08
N TYR A 155 -0.83 14.01 18.66
CA TYR A 155 -1.28 15.40 18.63
C TYR A 155 -2.24 15.66 19.80
N GLN A 156 -1.99 16.73 20.56
CA GLN A 156 -2.95 17.25 21.53
C GLN A 156 -3.67 18.47 20.94
N PRO A 157 -4.83 18.87 21.49
CA PRO A 157 -5.46 20.12 21.11
C PRO A 157 -4.48 21.29 21.20
N GLY A 158 -4.43 22.14 20.17
CA GLY A 158 -3.53 23.30 20.11
C GLY A 158 -2.16 23.06 19.45
N TYR A 159 -1.88 21.85 18.96
CA TYR A 159 -0.66 21.56 18.17
C TYR A 159 -0.70 22.07 16.72
N LEU A 160 -1.86 22.52 16.23
CA LEU A 160 -1.93 23.27 14.98
C LEU A 160 -1.39 24.68 15.26
N SER A 161 -0.27 25.01 14.63
CA SER A 161 0.25 26.37 14.57
C SER A 161 -0.92 27.30 14.26
N THR A 162 -1.14 28.31 15.08
CA THR A 162 -2.02 29.43 14.75
C THR A 162 -1.46 30.06 13.48
N CYS A 163 -2.04 29.70 12.33
CA CYS A 163 -1.84 30.42 11.09
C CYS A 163 -2.46 31.82 11.21
#